data_AF-A0A085Z784-F1
#
_entry.id   AF-A0A085Z784-F1
#
_cell.length_a   1.000
_cell.length_b   1.000
_cell.length_c   1.000
_cell.angle_alpha   90.00
_cell.angle_beta   90.00
_cell.angle_gamma   90.00
#
_symmetry.space_group_name_H-M   'P 1'
#
loop_
_entity.id
_entity.type
_entity.pdbx_description
1 polymer ?
#
loop_
_entity_poly.entity_id
_entity_poly.type
_entity_poly.pdbx_seq_one_letter_code
_entity_poly.pdbx_strand_id
1 'polypeptide(L)'
;MKNYSFIIFVFVILFSIIGCKKEYQRPQKYEIDLFANEKKDTVTGYIMSEDEAYGISDMVIASSDISVSDSSSGRGKPIYIYSVNSGDLLFSKRDSAISYPYHFLSNSKLDLKKEKNDSVYVFLEKLRGYKSIAEMKNIKYQWLKGAPVYILDNEKK
;
A
#
# COMPACT_ATOMS: atom_id res chain seq x y z
N MET A 1 -9.53 31.92 -71.76
CA MET A 1 -10.07 31.89 -70.38
C MET A 1 -9.40 30.77 -69.57
N LYS A 2 -8.11 30.90 -69.19
CA LYS A 2 -7.39 29.88 -68.40
C LYS A 2 -6.62 30.43 -67.19
N ASN A 3 -6.46 31.76 -67.10
CA ASN A 3 -5.57 32.38 -66.10
C ASN A 3 -6.30 32.82 -64.82
N TYR A 4 -7.62 33.04 -64.86
CA TYR A 4 -8.41 33.42 -63.67
C TYR A 4 -8.70 32.24 -62.73
N SER A 5 -8.82 31.03 -63.27
CA SER A 5 -9.04 29.81 -62.47
C SER A 5 -7.82 29.47 -61.60
N PHE A 6 -6.61 29.73 -62.10
CA PHE A 6 -5.38 29.52 -61.34
C PHE A 6 -5.25 30.51 -60.17
N ILE A 7 -5.62 31.78 -60.38
CA ILE A 7 -5.54 32.82 -59.35
C ILE A 7 -6.53 32.55 -58.20
N ILE A 8 -7.75 32.10 -58.53
CA ILE A 8 -8.76 31.75 -57.52
C ILE A 8 -8.31 30.54 -56.70
N PHE A 9 -7.72 29.53 -57.35
CA PHE A 9 -7.22 28.35 -56.66
C PHE A 9 -6.06 28.66 -55.69
N VAL A 10 -5.16 29.58 -56.09
CA VAL A 10 -4.08 30.06 -55.22
C VAL A 10 -4.64 30.82 -54.00
N PHE A 11 -5.68 31.64 -54.19
CA PHE A 11 -6.31 32.37 -53.08
C PHE A 11 -7.02 31.46 -52.07
N VAL A 12 -7.67 30.38 -52.54
CA VAL A 12 -8.32 29.40 -51.66
C VAL A 12 -7.31 28.61 -50.83
N ILE A 13 -6.16 28.24 -51.41
CA ILE A 13 -5.09 27.55 -50.67
C ILE A 13 -4.47 28.46 -49.61
N LEU A 14 -4.25 29.74 -49.93
CA LEU A 14 -3.69 30.72 -48.98
C LEU A 14 -4.58 30.98 -47.77
N PHE A 15 -5.91 30.88 -47.91
CA PHE A 15 -6.83 31.08 -46.79
C PHE A 15 -6.86 29.92 -45.79
N SER A 16 -6.57 28.68 -46.22
CA SER A 16 -6.58 27.51 -45.34
C SER A 16 -5.39 27.43 -44.36
N ILE A 17 -4.33 28.23 -44.58
CA ILE A 17 -3.09 28.17 -43.80
C ILE A 17 -3.10 29.13 -42.59
N ILE A 18 -4.07 30.05 -42.49
CA ILE A 18 -4.14 31.08 -41.44
C ILE A 18 -4.96 30.60 -40.22
N GLY A 19 -5.23 29.29 -40.12
CA GLY A 19 -5.85 28.68 -38.95
C GLY A 19 -4.96 28.77 -37.71
N CYS A 20 -5.03 29.90 -37.00
CA CYS A 20 -4.36 30.12 -35.72
C CYS A 20 -4.89 29.09 -34.69
N LYS A 21 -4.15 28.00 -34.49
CA LYS A 21 -4.36 27.09 -33.36
C LYS A 21 -4.07 27.89 -32.09
N LYS A 22 -5.12 28.38 -31.43
CA LYS A 22 -5.00 28.94 -30.08
C LYS A 22 -4.79 27.77 -29.12
N GLU A 23 -3.54 27.46 -28.81
CA GLU A 23 -3.22 26.58 -27.69
C GLU A 23 -3.63 27.29 -26.41
N TYR A 24 -4.50 26.65 -25.62
CA TYR A 24 -4.92 27.18 -24.32
C TYR A 24 -3.72 27.14 -23.38
N GLN A 25 -3.06 28.29 -23.20
CA GLN A 25 -2.06 28.45 -22.14
C GLN A 25 -2.82 28.67 -20.82
N ARG A 26 -2.89 27.63 -19.99
CA ARG A 26 -3.41 27.74 -18.63
C ARG A 26 -2.59 28.81 -17.91
N PRO A 27 -3.21 29.87 -17.35
CA PRO A 27 -2.48 30.91 -16.62
C PRO A 27 -1.74 30.27 -15.44
N GLN A 28 -0.41 30.37 -15.43
CA GLN A 28 0.50 29.72 -14.47
C GLN A 28 0.42 30.27 -13.03
N LYS A 29 -0.57 31.12 -12.70
CA LYS A 29 -0.44 32.04 -11.57
C LYS A 29 -1.62 32.08 -10.62
N TYR A 30 -2.12 30.93 -10.19
CA TYR A 30 -2.77 30.78 -8.89
C TYR A 30 -3.02 29.30 -8.58
N GLU A 31 -1.97 28.50 -8.46
CA GLU A 31 -2.08 27.27 -7.66
C GLU A 31 -1.97 27.68 -6.18
N ILE A 32 -2.99 28.42 -5.71
CA ILE A 32 -3.13 28.70 -4.29
C ILE A 32 -3.69 27.41 -3.69
N ASP A 33 -2.83 26.67 -2.99
CA ASP A 33 -3.24 25.49 -2.25
C ASP A 33 -4.17 25.92 -1.11
N LEU A 34 -5.47 25.91 -1.37
CA LEU A 34 -6.53 26.25 -0.42
C LEU A 34 -6.54 25.33 0.81
N PHE A 35 -5.79 24.23 0.77
CA PHE A 35 -5.72 23.20 1.81
C PHE A 35 -4.33 23.12 2.46
N ALA A 36 -3.49 24.15 2.31
CA ALA A 36 -2.16 24.20 2.90
C ALA A 36 -2.16 23.97 4.42
N ASN A 37 -3.23 24.38 5.10
CA ASN A 37 -3.40 24.22 6.55
C ASN A 37 -4.09 22.90 6.95
N GLU A 38 -4.84 22.26 6.05
CA GLU A 38 -5.48 20.96 6.34
C GLU A 38 -4.49 19.79 6.31
N LYS A 39 -3.35 19.95 5.63
CA LYS A 39 -2.30 18.91 5.57
C LYS A 39 -1.60 18.67 6.91
N LYS A 40 -1.62 19.63 7.83
CA LYS A 40 -0.84 19.58 9.09
C LYS A 40 -1.49 18.76 10.20
N ASP A 41 -2.79 18.49 10.10
CA ASP A 41 -3.44 17.47 10.92
C ASP A 41 -3.35 16.13 10.20
N THR A 42 -2.13 15.76 9.81
CA THR A 42 -1.87 14.40 9.36
C THR A 42 -2.15 13.54 10.56
N VAL A 43 -3.31 12.89 10.57
CA VAL A 43 -3.71 11.87 11.53
C VAL A 43 -2.57 10.87 11.61
N THR A 44 -1.67 11.06 12.56
CA THR A 44 -0.70 10.05 12.96
C THR A 44 -1.58 8.96 13.57
N GLY A 45 -1.91 7.97 12.73
CA GLY A 45 -2.72 6.84 13.16
C GLY A 45 -2.08 6.30 14.43
N TYR A 46 -2.89 6.16 15.48
CA TYR A 46 -2.44 5.66 16.78
C TYR A 46 -1.57 4.40 16.58
N ILE A 47 -0.33 4.48 17.05
CA ILE A 47 0.63 3.38 17.06
C ILE A 47 0.62 2.82 18.47
N MET A 48 0.27 1.54 18.59
CA MET A 48 0.29 0.84 19.88
C MET A 48 1.73 0.69 20.38
N SER A 49 1.89 0.65 21.70
CA SER A 49 3.12 0.16 22.32
C SER A 49 3.24 -1.37 22.18
N GLU A 50 4.43 -1.91 22.45
CA GLU A 50 4.68 -3.36 22.44
C GLU A 50 3.73 -4.10 23.40
N ASP A 51 3.65 -3.67 24.66
CA ASP A 51 2.80 -4.31 25.67
C ASP A 51 1.32 -4.28 25.29
N GLU A 52 0.84 -3.17 24.72
CA GLU A 52 -0.53 -3.04 24.21
C GLU A 52 -0.77 -3.99 23.03
N ALA A 53 0.17 -4.04 22.08
CA ALA A 53 0.07 -4.94 20.93
C ALA A 53 0.07 -6.41 21.39
N TYR A 54 0.92 -6.78 22.35
CA TYR A 54 0.96 -8.12 22.94
C TYR A 54 -0.36 -8.49 23.64
N GLY A 55 -0.92 -7.61 24.47
CA GLY A 55 -2.16 -7.88 25.20
C GLY A 55 -3.38 -8.04 24.29
N ILE A 56 -3.44 -7.26 23.21
CA ILE A 56 -4.57 -7.29 22.27
C ILE A 56 -4.43 -8.47 21.29
N SER A 57 -3.22 -8.80 20.86
CA SER A 57 -2.97 -9.84 19.86
C SER A 57 -3.57 -11.19 20.24
N ASP A 58 -4.05 -11.90 19.23
CA ASP A 58 -4.49 -13.30 19.38
C ASP A 58 -3.31 -14.26 19.20
N MET A 59 -2.27 -13.83 18.50
CA MET A 59 -1.06 -14.59 18.23
C MET A 59 0.11 -13.64 17.99
N VAL A 60 1.29 -13.99 18.51
CA VAL A 60 2.54 -13.25 18.27
C VAL A 60 3.63 -14.22 17.84
N ILE A 61 4.25 -13.93 16.71
CA ILE A 61 5.32 -14.75 16.12
C ILE A 61 6.57 -13.88 16.01
N ALA A 62 7.72 -14.38 16.44
CA ALA A 62 9.01 -13.79 16.09
C ALA A 62 9.52 -14.45 14.81
N SER A 63 9.77 -13.69 13.76
CA SER A 63 10.26 -14.23 12.49
C SER A 63 11.19 -13.27 11.78
N SER A 64 12.30 -13.80 11.27
CA SER A 64 13.19 -13.11 10.34
C SER A 64 12.81 -13.34 8.87
N ASP A 65 12.14 -14.45 8.55
CA ASP A 65 11.78 -14.84 7.18
C ASP A 65 10.31 -14.59 6.83
N ILE A 66 9.99 -13.29 6.66
CA ILE A 66 8.71 -12.78 6.17
C ILE A 66 8.85 -12.23 4.74
N SER A 67 8.04 -12.70 3.80
CA SER A 67 8.00 -12.21 2.41
C SER A 67 6.59 -11.80 2.00
N VAL A 68 6.45 -10.91 1.02
CA VAL A 68 5.15 -10.58 0.43
C VAL A 68 4.80 -11.67 -0.59
N SER A 69 3.74 -12.43 -0.35
CA SER A 69 3.30 -13.47 -1.28
C SER A 69 2.40 -12.93 -2.39
N ASP A 70 1.54 -11.95 -2.07
CA ASP A 70 0.59 -11.37 -3.02
C ASP A 70 0.17 -9.97 -2.57
N SER A 71 -0.25 -9.13 -3.52
CA SER A 71 -0.80 -7.82 -3.20
C SER A 71 -1.88 -7.44 -4.21
N SER A 72 -3.00 -6.92 -3.72
CA SER A 72 -4.05 -6.35 -4.56
C SER A 72 -4.10 -4.84 -4.34
N SER A 73 -3.71 -4.09 -5.37
CA SER A 73 -3.79 -2.63 -5.44
C SER A 73 -4.55 -2.21 -6.69
N GLY A 74 -5.51 -1.28 -6.58
CA GLY A 74 -6.21 -0.70 -7.72
C GLY A 74 -7.64 -0.29 -7.40
N ARG A 75 -8.53 -1.27 -7.20
CA ARG A 75 -9.93 -1.02 -6.82
C ARG A 75 -10.11 -1.22 -5.32
N GLY A 76 -10.40 -0.14 -4.60
CA GLY A 76 -10.65 -0.17 -3.16
C GLY A 76 -9.37 -0.14 -2.32
N LYS A 77 -9.50 -0.53 -1.04
CA LYS A 77 -8.39 -0.52 -0.08
C LYS A 77 -7.33 -1.57 -0.47
N PRO A 78 -6.04 -1.21 -0.48
CA PRO A 78 -5.00 -2.18 -0.81
C PRO A 78 -4.94 -3.28 0.25
N ILE A 79 -4.71 -4.50 -0.20
CA ILE A 79 -4.45 -5.64 0.68
C ILE A 79 -3.14 -6.30 0.28
N TYR A 80 -2.42 -6.77 1.29
CA TYR A 80 -1.13 -7.42 1.16
C TYR A 80 -1.21 -8.75 1.89
N ILE A 81 -0.75 -9.81 1.24
CA ILE A 81 -0.64 -11.14 1.84
C ILE A 81 0.84 -11.38 2.07
N TYR A 82 1.18 -11.70 3.31
CA TYR A 82 2.53 -12.01 3.74
C TYR A 82 2.65 -13.51 4.02
N SER A 83 3.79 -14.08 3.66
CA SER A 83 4.20 -15.45 3.99
C SER A 83 5.32 -15.41 5.02
N VAL A 84 5.10 -16.10 6.14
CA VAL A 84 6.11 -16.39 7.15
C VAL A 84 6.60 -17.81 6.88
N ASN A 85 7.86 -17.97 6.53
CA ASN A 85 8.41 -19.29 6.18
C ASN A 85 9.01 -20.01 7.39
N SER A 86 9.49 -19.25 8.37
CA SER A 86 10.05 -19.79 9.62
C SER A 86 9.93 -18.76 10.73
N GLY A 87 9.76 -19.21 11.96
CA GLY A 87 9.74 -18.35 13.13
C GLY A 87 9.42 -19.12 14.40
N ASP A 88 9.47 -18.40 15.51
CA ASP A 88 9.12 -18.90 16.83
C ASP A 88 7.76 -18.34 17.25
N LEU A 89 6.88 -19.24 17.69
CA LEU A 89 5.60 -18.85 18.27
C LEU A 89 5.82 -18.42 19.72
N LEU A 90 5.66 -17.12 20.00
CA LEU A 90 5.86 -16.58 21.34
C LEU A 90 4.57 -16.61 22.16
N PHE A 91 3.45 -16.31 21.52
CA PHE A 91 2.17 -16.24 22.18
C PHE A 91 1.03 -16.69 21.27
N SER A 92 0.08 -17.44 21.82
CA SER A 92 -1.21 -17.70 21.17
C SER A 92 -2.30 -17.80 22.22
N LYS A 93 -3.44 -17.12 21.99
CA LYS A 93 -4.63 -17.25 22.86
C LYS A 93 -5.34 -18.60 22.72
N ARG A 94 -5.00 -19.38 21.69
CA ARG A 94 -5.57 -20.72 21.44
C ARG A 94 -4.42 -21.70 21.30
N ASP A 95 -4.68 -22.98 21.55
CA ASP A 95 -3.73 -24.07 21.30
C ASP A 95 -3.54 -24.35 19.79
N SER A 96 -3.19 -23.31 19.04
CA SER A 96 -2.96 -23.35 17.60
C SER A 96 -1.50 -23.66 17.34
N ALA A 97 -1.20 -24.91 17.00
CA ALA A 97 0.08 -25.25 16.39
C ALA A 97 0.20 -24.56 15.02
N ILE A 98 1.27 -23.79 14.81
CA ILE A 98 1.59 -23.18 13.52
C ILE A 98 2.28 -24.22 12.65
N SER A 99 1.86 -24.29 11.38
CA SER A 99 2.58 -24.98 10.32
C SER A 99 3.09 -23.92 9.34
N TYR A 100 4.36 -24.02 8.97
CA TYR A 100 4.98 -23.15 7.98
C TYR A 100 4.92 -23.80 6.57
N PRO A 101 4.83 -23.02 5.48
CA PRO A 101 4.70 -21.56 5.45
C PRO A 101 3.31 -21.09 5.89
N TYR A 102 3.29 -20.00 6.65
CA TYR A 102 2.09 -19.46 7.26
C TYR A 102 1.72 -18.10 6.65
N HIS A 103 0.46 -17.93 6.25
CA HIS A 103 0.00 -16.72 5.56
C HIS A 103 -0.89 -15.84 6.44
N PHE A 104 -0.64 -14.54 6.40
CA PHE A 104 -1.49 -13.53 7.05
C PHE A 104 -1.77 -12.35 6.14
N LEU A 105 -2.89 -11.67 6.38
CA LEU A 105 -3.34 -10.52 5.59
C LEU A 105 -3.01 -9.20 6.31
N SER A 106 -2.59 -8.19 5.58
CA SER A 106 -2.48 -6.81 6.06
C SER A 106 -3.22 -5.85 5.13
N ASN A 107 -3.87 -4.84 5.73
CA ASN A 107 -4.55 -3.77 5.00
C ASN A 107 -3.61 -2.58 4.68
N SER A 108 -2.36 -2.65 5.14
CA SER A 108 -1.32 -1.67 4.88
C SER A 108 -0.02 -2.38 4.51
N LYS A 109 0.82 -1.68 3.74
CA LYS A 109 2.17 -2.18 3.45
C LYS A 109 2.99 -2.07 4.74
N LEU A 110 3.46 -3.19 5.25
CA LEU A 110 4.34 -3.26 6.41
C LEU A 110 5.76 -2.88 5.98
N ASP A 111 6.35 -1.93 6.69
CA ASP A 111 7.74 -1.51 6.47
C ASP A 111 8.67 -2.46 7.25
N LEU A 112 8.89 -3.63 6.67
CA LEU A 112 9.83 -4.62 7.19
C LEU A 112 11.24 -4.19 6.75
N LYS A 113 11.81 -3.16 7.39
CA LYS A 113 13.21 -2.79 7.22
C LYS A 113 14.08 -3.87 7.87
N LYS A 114 14.32 -4.94 7.13
CA LYS A 114 15.17 -6.03 7.58
C LYS A 114 16.64 -5.65 7.42
N GLU A 115 17.38 -5.56 8.51
CA GLU A 115 18.78 -5.96 8.45
C GLU A 115 18.86 -7.49 8.40
N LYS A 116 19.96 -8.04 7.86
CA LYS A 116 20.03 -9.43 7.34
C LYS A 116 19.70 -10.54 8.36
N ASN A 117 19.64 -10.26 9.66
CA ASN A 117 19.40 -11.26 10.72
C ASN A 117 18.40 -10.81 11.80
N ASP A 118 17.68 -9.72 11.57
CA ASP A 118 16.79 -9.16 12.57
C ASP A 118 15.44 -9.89 12.53
N SER A 119 15.06 -10.46 13.67
CA SER A 119 13.73 -11.05 13.83
C SER A 119 12.73 -9.94 14.08
N VAL A 120 11.54 -10.03 13.50
CA VAL A 120 10.48 -9.04 13.67
C VAL A 120 9.33 -9.67 14.45
N TYR A 121 8.73 -8.91 15.36
CA TYR A 121 7.48 -9.33 15.99
C TYR A 121 6.30 -9.15 15.02
N VAL A 122 5.58 -10.25 14.83
CA VAL A 122 4.38 -10.31 14.00
C VAL A 122 3.17 -10.40 14.91
N PHE A 123 2.50 -9.27 15.10
CA PHE A 123 1.29 -9.15 15.90
C PHE A 123 0.07 -9.47 15.05
N LEU A 124 -0.64 -10.54 15.42
CA LEU A 124 -1.76 -11.07 14.65
C LEU A 124 -3.05 -11.06 15.44
N GLU A 125 -4.13 -10.64 14.79
CA GLU A 125 -5.51 -10.79 15.25
C GLU A 125 -6.27 -11.76 14.33
N LYS A 126 -7.34 -12.36 14.83
CA LYS A 126 -8.21 -13.21 14.00
C LYS A 126 -8.73 -12.43 12.80
N LEU A 127 -8.69 -13.05 11.61
CA LEU A 127 -9.16 -12.43 10.37
C LEU A 127 -10.64 -12.04 10.50
N ARG A 128 -10.94 -10.76 10.26
CA ARG A 128 -12.31 -10.21 10.25
C ARG A 128 -12.66 -9.77 8.84
N GLY A 129 -13.24 -10.68 8.07
CA GLY A 129 -13.65 -10.42 6.68
C GLY A 129 -12.90 -11.30 5.68
N TYR A 130 -12.88 -10.85 4.41
CA TYR A 130 -12.14 -11.49 3.32
C TYR A 130 -12.36 -13.02 3.15
N LYS A 131 -13.58 -13.52 3.44
CA LYS A 131 -13.90 -14.96 3.47
C LYS A 131 -13.40 -15.73 2.23
N SER A 132 -13.63 -15.19 1.04
CA SER A 132 -13.23 -15.85 -0.20
C SER A 132 -11.72 -16.01 -0.34
N ILE A 133 -10.94 -15.01 0.07
CA ILE A 133 -9.46 -15.07 0.03
C ILE A 133 -8.96 -15.96 1.17
N ALA A 134 -9.60 -15.88 2.33
CA ALA A 134 -9.31 -16.70 3.49
C ALA A 134 -9.43 -18.19 3.18
N GLU A 135 -10.50 -18.61 2.51
CA GLU A 135 -10.73 -20.01 2.12
C GLU A 135 -9.75 -20.44 1.01
N MET A 136 -9.53 -19.60 0.00
CA MET A 136 -8.64 -19.91 -1.12
C MET A 136 -7.16 -20.05 -0.71
N LYS A 137 -6.69 -19.20 0.21
CA LYS A 137 -5.29 -19.15 0.67
C LYS A 137 -5.08 -19.73 2.07
N ASN A 138 -6.13 -20.29 2.68
CA ASN A 138 -6.13 -20.82 4.05
C ASN A 138 -5.62 -19.81 5.11
N ILE A 139 -5.98 -18.53 4.97
CA ILE A 139 -5.57 -17.45 5.85
C ILE A 139 -6.55 -17.36 7.03
N LYS A 140 -6.03 -17.45 8.26
CA LYS A 140 -6.85 -17.42 9.48
C LYS A 140 -6.71 -16.12 10.28
N TYR A 141 -5.60 -15.41 10.10
CA TYR A 141 -5.25 -14.22 10.87
C TYR A 141 -4.89 -13.05 9.96
N GLN A 142 -5.01 -11.85 10.52
CA GLN A 142 -4.61 -10.59 9.89
C GLN A 142 -3.67 -9.83 10.82
N TRP A 143 -2.90 -8.91 10.25
CA TRP A 143 -2.05 -7.98 10.98
C TRP A 143 -2.91 -7.13 11.93
N LEU A 144 -2.48 -7.01 13.19
CA LEU A 144 -3.18 -6.21 14.18
C LEU A 144 -3.15 -4.73 13.76
N LYS A 145 -4.34 -4.13 13.63
CA LYS A 145 -4.45 -2.72 13.24
C LYS A 145 -3.80 -1.81 14.29
N GLY A 146 -2.82 -1.00 13.86
CA GLY A 146 -2.09 -0.10 14.73
C GLY A 146 -0.89 -0.74 15.43
N ALA A 147 -0.61 -2.03 15.16
CA ALA A 147 0.58 -2.68 15.66
C ALA A 147 1.84 -2.12 14.96
N PRO A 148 2.85 -1.74 15.75
CA PRO A 148 4.16 -1.34 15.23
C PRO A 148 4.94 -2.54 14.68
N VAL A 149 5.87 -2.25 13.77
CA VAL A 149 6.86 -3.22 13.32
C VAL A 149 8.07 -3.08 14.24
N TYR A 150 8.20 -3.97 15.21
CA TYR A 150 9.34 -4.00 16.12
C TYR A 150 10.38 -5.01 15.64
N ILE A 151 11.62 -4.56 15.59
CA ILE A 151 12.80 -5.41 15.41
C ILE A 151 13.18 -5.94 16.80
N LEU A 152 13.36 -7.25 16.91
CA LEU A 152 14.05 -7.85 18.05
C LEU A 152 15.52 -7.46 17.96
N ASP A 153 15.94 -6.57 18.85
CA ASP A 153 17.35 -6.44 19.17
C ASP A 153 17.79 -7.73 19.86
N ASN A 154 18.56 -8.55 19.14
CA ASN A 154 19.13 -9.80 19.65
C ASN A 154 20.12 -9.58 20.83
N GLU A 155 20.30 -8.34 21.31
CA GLU A 155 21.23 -7.96 22.39
C GLU A 155 20.65 -8.09 23.81
N LYS A 156 19.34 -8.30 23.98
CA LYS A 156 18.77 -8.62 25.30
C LYS A 156 18.68 -10.13 25.52
N LYS A 157 19.82 -10.75 25.78
CA LYS A 157 19.89 -12.11 26.33
C LYS A 157 20.92 -12.19 27.45
#